data_AF-A0AAJ0N406-F1
#
_entry.id   AF-A0AAJ0N406-F1
#
_cell.length_a   1.000
_cell.length_b   1.000
_cell.length_c   1.000
_cell.angle_alpha   90.00
_cell.angle_beta   90.00
_cell.angle_gamma   90.00
#
_symmetry.space_group_name_H-M   'P 1'
#
loop_
_entity.id
_entity.type
_entity.pdbx_description
1 polymer ?
#
loop_
_entity_poly.entity_id
_entity_poly.type
_entity_poly.pdbx_seq_one_letter_code
_entity_poly.pdbx_strand_id
1 'polypeptide(L)'
;MTQASSSPYAIGQLWRCRGRHAEEMPLLLINRIDTHPLGGQILHTTVREVRIRRAGGEDNILRTLPHVPLIAQTLERSEAVLIGNDEVDETYLPGYLQWKTAFAAGQAGSYGIAVAEILDIVERHLAQRAS
;
A
#
# COMPACT_ATOMS: atom_id res chain seq x y z
N MET A 1 -20.88 12.62 -25.25
CA MET A 1 -19.65 13.20 -24.66
C MET A 1 -19.46 12.53 -23.31
N THR A 2 -18.50 11.62 -23.19
CA THR A 2 -18.22 10.90 -21.93
C THR A 2 -17.37 11.82 -21.07
N GLN A 3 -17.92 12.30 -19.97
CA GLN A 3 -17.20 13.12 -19.00
C GLN A 3 -16.03 12.28 -18.45
N ALA A 4 -14.80 12.73 -18.63
CA ALA A 4 -13.67 12.17 -17.91
C ALA A 4 -13.89 12.48 -16.43
N SER A 5 -14.34 11.50 -15.65
CA SER A 5 -14.39 11.62 -14.20
C SER A 5 -12.98 11.88 -13.71
N SER A 6 -12.73 13.08 -13.17
CA SER A 6 -11.48 13.39 -12.49
C SER A 6 -11.23 12.32 -11.42
N SER A 7 -10.02 11.78 -11.37
CA SER A 7 -9.67 10.82 -10.32
C SER A 7 -9.94 11.43 -8.94
N PRO A 8 -10.58 10.70 -8.00
CA PRO A 8 -10.74 11.17 -6.62
C PRO A 8 -9.42 11.11 -5.83
N TYR A 9 -8.37 10.53 -6.41
CA TYR A 9 -7.09 10.31 -5.76
C TYR A 9 -6.04 11.32 -6.21
N ALA A 10 -5.25 11.80 -5.24
CA ALA A 10 -4.15 12.71 -5.48
C ALA A 10 -2.91 12.31 -4.68
N ILE A 11 -1.74 12.64 -5.23
CA ILE A 11 -0.46 12.50 -4.53
C ILE A 11 -0.50 13.34 -3.25
N GLY A 12 0.06 12.79 -2.17
CA GLY A 12 0.07 13.38 -0.84
C GLY A 12 -1.20 13.15 -0.04
N GLN A 13 -2.25 12.51 -0.58
CA GLN A 13 -3.41 12.17 0.24
C GLN A 13 -3.05 11.11 1.28
N LEU A 14 -3.52 11.33 2.51
CA LEU A 14 -3.34 10.44 3.65
C LEU A 14 -4.68 9.86 4.08
N TRP A 15 -4.74 8.53 4.16
CA TRP A 15 -5.95 7.77 4.45
C TRP A 15 -5.75 6.93 5.70
N ARG A 16 -6.78 6.83 6.53
CA ARG A 16 -6.83 5.88 7.65
C ARG A 16 -7.63 4.65 7.23
N CYS A 17 -7.07 3.48 7.47
CA CYS A 17 -7.67 2.20 7.12
C CYS A 17 -8.01 1.40 8.37
N ARG A 18 -8.97 0.49 8.26
CA ARG A 18 -9.18 -0.57 9.24
C ARG A 18 -8.06 -1.61 9.12
N GLY A 19 -7.38 -1.91 10.24
CA GLY A 19 -6.35 -2.93 10.34
C GLY A 19 -6.91 -4.34 10.63
N ARG A 20 -6.02 -5.26 11.01
CA ARG A 20 -6.37 -6.68 11.25
C ARG A 20 -7.24 -6.87 12.49
N HIS A 21 -7.06 -6.03 13.50
CA HIS A 21 -7.88 -5.95 14.71
C HIS A 21 -8.31 -4.50 14.98
N ALA A 22 -9.24 -4.29 15.90
CA ALA A 22 -9.89 -3.00 16.14
C ALA A 22 -8.92 -1.88 16.55
N GLU A 23 -7.80 -2.24 17.19
CA GLU A 23 -6.80 -1.31 17.69
C GLU A 23 -5.72 -0.95 16.66
N GLU A 24 -5.67 -1.64 15.51
CA GLU A 24 -4.72 -1.36 14.43
C GLU A 24 -5.42 -0.47 13.40
N MET A 25 -4.91 0.76 13.26
CA MET A 25 -5.46 1.78 12.37
C MET A 25 -4.39 2.30 11.40
N PRO A 26 -3.97 1.50 10.39
CA PRO A 26 -2.87 1.87 9.52
C PRO A 26 -3.14 3.16 8.76
N LEU A 27 -2.07 3.91 8.49
CA LEU A 27 -2.11 5.09 7.63
C LEU A 27 -1.54 4.75 6.25
N LEU A 28 -2.25 5.13 5.20
CA LEU A 28 -1.86 4.94 3.81
C LEU A 28 -1.63 6.32 3.19
N LEU A 29 -0.39 6.60 2.79
CA LEU A 29 0.01 7.82 2.09
C LEU A 29 0.20 7.52 0.61
N ILE A 30 -0.46 8.27 -0.28
CA ILE A 30 -0.26 8.15 -1.73
C ILE A 30 0.98 8.94 -2.16
N ASN A 31 2.07 8.25 -2.49
CA ASN A 31 3.32 8.89 -2.92
C ASN A 31 3.36 9.17 -4.43
N ARG A 32 2.70 8.32 -5.22
CA ARG A 32 2.70 8.39 -6.68
C ARG A 32 1.44 7.72 -7.24
N ILE A 33 1.01 8.18 -8.41
CA ILE A 33 -0.07 7.57 -9.16
C ILE A 33 0.42 7.30 -10.58
N ASP A 34 0.39 6.03 -11.00
CA ASP A 34 0.63 5.60 -12.38
C ASP A 34 -0.70 5.12 -13.02
N THR A 35 -0.83 5.20 -14.34
CA THR A 35 -1.97 4.62 -15.07
C THR A 35 -1.70 3.17 -15.43
N HIS A 36 -2.62 2.27 -15.13
CA HIS A 36 -2.50 0.87 -15.51
C HIS A 36 -2.69 0.72 -17.03
N PRO A 37 -1.93 -0.14 -17.75
CA PRO A 37 -2.05 -0.31 -19.20
C PRO A 37 -3.44 -0.74 -19.68
N LEU A 38 -4.17 -1.49 -18.85
CA LEU A 38 -5.55 -1.92 -19.12
C LEU A 38 -6.62 -0.90 -18.66
N GLY A 39 -6.20 0.30 -18.25
CA GLY A 39 -7.07 1.33 -17.67
C GLY A 39 -7.14 1.27 -16.15
N GLY A 40 -7.52 2.40 -15.55
CA GLY A 40 -7.52 2.61 -14.10
C GLY A 40 -6.18 3.12 -13.57
N GLN A 41 -6.11 3.34 -12.26
CA GLN A 41 -4.95 3.91 -11.58
C GLN A 41 -4.31 2.90 -10.63
N ILE A 42 -2.98 2.97 -10.56
CA ILE A 42 -2.16 2.29 -9.57
C ILE A 42 -1.67 3.37 -8.61
N LEU A 43 -2.07 3.23 -7.35
CA LEU A 43 -1.69 4.09 -6.26
C LEU A 43 -0.46 3.47 -5.60
N HIS A 44 0.68 4.14 -5.67
CA HIS A 44 1.90 3.72 -4.99
C HIS A 44 1.94 4.38 -3.63
N THR A 45 1.87 3.56 -2.59
CA THR A 45 1.62 4.06 -1.23
C THR A 45 2.69 3.64 -0.25
N THR A 46 2.87 4.44 0.80
CA THR A 46 3.52 3.99 2.04
C THR A 46 2.44 3.64 3.05
N VAL A 47 2.60 2.52 3.75
CA VAL A 47 1.70 2.13 4.85
C VAL A 47 2.45 2.25 6.18
N ARG A 48 1.95 3.10 7.08
CA ARG A 48 2.56 3.46 8.37
C ARG A 48 1.68 3.00 9.52
N GLU A 49 2.23 3.11 10.74
CA GLU A 49 1.54 2.78 11.99
C GLU A 49 1.08 1.32 12.06
N VAL A 50 1.84 0.42 11.44
CA VAL A 50 1.61 -1.02 11.49
C VAL A 50 2.52 -1.70 12.49
N ARG A 51 2.23 -2.96 12.83
CA ARG A 51 3.16 -3.81 13.59
C ARG A 51 3.32 -5.14 12.89
N ILE A 52 4.40 -5.30 12.14
CA ILE A 52 4.66 -6.50 11.34
C ILE A 52 5.84 -7.25 11.94
N ARG A 53 5.58 -8.46 12.44
CA ARG A 53 6.60 -9.38 12.95
C ARG A 53 7.48 -9.89 11.82
N ARG A 54 8.78 -10.03 12.12
CA ARG A 54 9.78 -10.61 11.23
C ARG A 54 10.46 -11.79 11.91
N ALA A 55 11.10 -12.64 11.12
CA ALA A 55 12.04 -13.65 11.63
C ALA A 55 13.07 -13.03 12.60
N GLY A 56 13.46 -13.78 13.63
CA GLY A 56 14.46 -13.35 14.62
C GLY A 56 13.92 -12.91 15.98
N GLY A 57 12.62 -13.10 16.27
CA GLY A 57 12.04 -12.94 17.61
C GLY A 57 10.96 -11.86 17.71
N GLU A 58 10.29 -11.80 18.87
CA GLU A 58 9.12 -10.94 19.10
C GLU A 58 9.42 -9.42 19.01
N ASP A 59 10.67 -9.03 19.23
CA ASP A 59 11.11 -7.63 19.22
C ASP A 59 11.44 -7.11 17.80
N ASN A 60 11.52 -7.98 16.80
CA ASN A 60 11.82 -7.58 15.43
C ASN A 60 10.54 -7.14 14.68
N ILE A 61 10.08 -5.93 15.01
CA ILE A 61 8.83 -5.35 14.50
C ILE A 61 9.13 -4.26 13.47
N LEU A 62 8.60 -4.42 12.26
CA LEU A 62 8.51 -3.35 11.27
C LEU A 62 7.26 -2.49 11.50
N ARG A 63 7.42 -1.17 11.40
CA ARG A 63 6.37 -0.17 11.61
C ARG A 63 5.84 0.50 10.34
N THR A 64 6.55 0.34 9.24
CA THR A 64 6.26 0.99 7.96
C THR A 64 6.59 0.07 6.81
N LEU A 65 5.67 -0.08 5.87
CA LEU A 65 5.92 -0.65 4.55
C LEU A 65 6.15 0.51 3.57
N PRO A 66 7.40 0.75 3.12
CA PRO A 66 7.73 1.93 2.31
C PRO A 66 7.00 1.97 0.97
N HIS A 67 6.73 0.81 0.37
CA HIS A 67 6.09 0.71 -0.94
C HIS A 67 5.06 -0.41 -1.00
N VAL A 68 3.80 -0.03 -1.20
CA VAL A 68 2.65 -0.92 -1.40
C VAL A 68 1.83 -0.40 -2.59
N PRO A 69 1.93 -1.02 -3.78
CA PRO A 69 1.13 -0.66 -4.95
C PRO A 69 -0.28 -1.24 -4.82
N LEU A 70 -1.30 -0.42 -4.97
CA LEU A 70 -2.70 -0.81 -4.81
C LEU A 70 -3.63 -0.09 -5.78
N ILE A 71 -4.83 -0.63 -5.97
CA ILE A 71 -5.91 0.00 -6.73
C ILE A 71 -6.99 0.57 -5.80
N ALA A 72 -7.88 1.40 -6.34
CA ALA A 72 -9.00 2.04 -5.63
C ALA A 72 -9.79 1.07 -4.73
N GLN A 73 -10.06 -0.14 -5.23
CA GLN A 73 -10.78 -1.19 -4.50
C GLN A 73 -10.15 -1.53 -3.14
N THR A 74 -8.84 -1.39 -2.98
CA THR A 74 -8.17 -1.61 -1.70
C THR A 74 -8.63 -0.60 -0.65
N LEU A 75 -8.80 0.67 -1.01
CA LEU A 75 -9.31 1.69 -0.07
C LEU A 75 -10.76 1.39 0.33
N GLU A 76 -11.60 1.01 -0.64
CA GLU A 76 -13.00 0.62 -0.39
C GLU A 76 -13.10 -0.55 0.59
N ARG A 77 -12.34 -1.63 0.32
CA ARG A 77 -12.32 -2.83 1.17
C ARG A 77 -11.69 -2.60 2.54
N SER A 78 -10.91 -1.53 2.70
CA SER A 78 -10.25 -1.18 3.95
C SER A 78 -11.06 -0.22 4.83
N GLU A 79 -12.31 0.06 4.45
CA GLU A 79 -13.14 1.08 5.10
C GLU A 79 -12.37 2.42 5.22
N ALA A 80 -11.59 2.75 4.19
CA ALA A 80 -10.62 3.83 4.28
C ALA A 80 -11.30 5.21 4.30
N VAL A 81 -10.82 6.07 5.20
CA VAL A 81 -11.29 7.45 5.34
C VAL A 81 -10.15 8.40 5.02
N LEU A 82 -10.40 9.39 4.15
CA LEU A 82 -9.45 10.47 3.89
C LEU A 82 -9.34 11.33 5.14
N ILE A 83 -8.13 11.48 5.67
CA ILE A 83 -7.89 12.23 6.92
C ILE A 83 -7.06 13.50 6.70
N GLY A 84 -6.60 13.72 5.47
CA GLY A 84 -5.88 14.93 5.10
C GLY A 84 -4.83 14.68 4.03
N ASN A 85 -3.78 15.47 4.09
CA ASN A 85 -2.62 15.38 3.21
C ASN A 85 -1.34 15.34 4.04
N ASP A 86 -0.29 14.78 3.46
CA ASP A 86 1.05 14.74 4.03
C ASP A 86 2.10 14.84 2.91
N GLU A 87 3.34 15.13 3.28
CA GLU A 87 4.48 15.13 2.35
C GLU A 87 4.77 13.71 1.86
N VAL A 88 5.12 13.60 0.59
CA VAL A 88 5.50 12.33 -0.04
C VAL A 88 6.72 11.75 0.67
N ASP A 89 6.67 10.45 0.96
CA ASP A 89 7.78 9.73 1.58
C ASP A 89 8.68 9.12 0.51
N GLU A 90 9.84 9.72 0.26
CA GLU A 90 10.78 9.27 -0.79
C GLU A 90 11.34 7.86 -0.56
N THR A 91 11.19 7.27 0.63
CA THR A 91 11.66 5.90 0.90
C THR A 91 10.94 4.83 0.07
N TYR A 92 9.82 5.18 -0.58
CA TYR A 92 9.14 4.30 -1.54
C TYR A 92 9.92 4.04 -2.83
N LEU A 93 10.83 4.95 -3.23
CA LEU A 93 11.43 4.96 -4.56
C LEU A 93 12.15 3.65 -4.94
N PRO A 94 12.99 3.04 -4.07
CA PRO A 94 13.65 1.78 -4.40
C PRO A 94 12.65 0.64 -4.68
N GLY A 95 11.60 0.52 -3.84
CA GLY A 95 10.54 -0.46 -4.01
C GLY A 95 9.75 -0.22 -5.30
N TYR A 96 9.43 1.04 -5.59
CA TYR A 96 8.77 1.43 -6.83
C TYR A 96 9.57 1.04 -8.08
N LEU A 97 10.87 1.28 -8.11
CA LEU A 97 11.72 0.94 -9.26
C LEU A 97 11.82 -0.58 -9.47
N GLN A 98 11.92 -1.35 -8.38
CA GLN A 98 11.89 -2.81 -8.44
C GLN A 98 10.55 -3.31 -8.97
N TRP A 99 9.45 -2.82 -8.40
CA TRP A 99 8.10 -3.16 -8.82
C TRP A 99 7.86 -2.81 -10.28
N LYS A 100 8.29 -1.62 -10.74
CA LYS A 100 8.07 -1.16 -12.12
C LYS A 100 8.73 -2.08 -13.14
N THR A 101 9.95 -2.51 -12.85
CA THR A 101 10.68 -3.48 -13.67
C THR A 101 9.94 -4.82 -13.73
N ALA A 102 9.52 -5.35 -12.57
CA ALA A 102 8.78 -6.61 -12.51
C ALA A 102 7.38 -6.51 -13.15
N PHE A 103 6.69 -5.38 -13.01
CA PHE A 103 5.38 -5.12 -13.60
C PHE A 103 5.46 -5.10 -15.13
N ALA A 104 6.49 -4.44 -15.68
CA ALA A 104 6.76 -4.46 -17.13
C ALA A 104 7.04 -5.88 -17.66
N ALA A 105 7.61 -6.76 -16.83
CA ALA A 105 7.83 -8.18 -17.15
C ALA A 105 6.60 -9.08 -16.89
N GLY A 106 5.47 -8.54 -16.41
CA GLY A 106 4.29 -9.32 -16.05
C GLY A 106 4.43 -10.13 -14.75
N GLN A 107 5.43 -9.80 -13.93
CA GLN A 107 5.80 -10.52 -12.71
C GLN A 107 5.40 -9.79 -11.42
N ALA A 108 4.81 -8.59 -11.53
CA ALA A 108 4.25 -7.87 -10.41
C ALA A 108 2.87 -7.32 -10.77
N GLY A 109 2.08 -7.03 -9.72
CA GLY A 109 0.75 -6.45 -9.83
C GLY A 109 0.51 -5.43 -8.72
N SER A 110 -0.74 -5.02 -8.58
CA SER A 110 -1.19 -4.14 -7.49
C SER A 110 -2.21 -4.88 -6.62
N TYR A 111 -2.26 -4.57 -5.33
CA TYR A 111 -3.25 -5.15 -4.43
C TYR A 111 -4.65 -4.57 -4.69
N GLY A 112 -5.65 -5.44 -4.71
CA GLY A 112 -7.09 -5.12 -4.75
C GLY A 112 -7.88 -5.71 -3.57
N ILE A 113 -7.19 -6.04 -2.48
CA ILE A 113 -7.71 -6.64 -1.23
C ILE A 113 -7.56 -5.63 -0.08
N ALA A 114 -8.18 -5.88 1.08
CA ALA A 114 -8.09 -4.94 2.20
C ALA A 114 -6.66 -4.81 2.73
N VAL A 115 -6.31 -3.64 3.29
CA VAL A 115 -5.00 -3.39 3.92
C VAL A 115 -4.72 -4.43 5.00
N ALA A 116 -5.71 -4.79 5.82
CA ALA A 116 -5.59 -5.86 6.81
C ALA A 116 -5.06 -7.18 6.20
N GLU A 117 -5.61 -7.60 5.06
CA GLU A 117 -5.19 -8.82 4.35
C GLU A 117 -3.77 -8.70 3.78
N ILE A 118 -3.40 -7.51 3.29
CA ILE A 118 -2.02 -7.21 2.84
C ILE A 118 -1.05 -7.38 4.02
N LEU A 119 -1.38 -6.83 5.19
CA LEU A 119 -0.53 -6.95 6.38
C LEU A 119 -0.36 -8.41 6.80
N ASP A 120 -1.41 -9.22 6.75
CA ASP A 120 -1.33 -10.67 7.04
C ASP A 120 -0.46 -11.44 6.05
N ILE A 121 -0.52 -11.11 4.75
CA ILE A 121 0.33 -11.72 3.73
C ILE A 121 1.79 -11.35 3.96
N VAL A 122 2.06 -10.05 4.18
CA VAL A 122 3.42 -9.55 4.38
C VAL A 122 4.03 -10.10 5.67
N GLU A 123 3.29 -10.11 6.77
CA GLU A 123 3.76 -10.68 8.05
C GLU A 123 4.10 -12.16 7.91
N ARG A 124 3.21 -12.97 7.30
CA ARG A 124 3.50 -14.39 7.05
C ARG A 124 4.76 -14.59 6.22
N HIS A 125 4.93 -13.81 5.15
CA HIS A 125 6.12 -13.92 4.30
C HIS A 125 7.41 -13.54 5.05
N LEU A 126 7.38 -12.48 5.86
CA LEU A 126 8.56 -12.02 6.61
C LEU A 126 8.88 -12.89 7.83
N ALA A 127 7.87 -13.52 8.44
CA ALA A 127 8.06 -14.48 9.53
C ALA A 127 8.67 -15.80 9.03
N GLN A 128 8.40 -16.20 7.79
CA GLN A 128 8.87 -17.47 7.21
C GLN A 128 10.32 -17.44 6.69
N ARG A 129 10.90 -16.27 6.41
CA ARG A 129 12.27 -16.13 5.85
C ARG A 129 13.40 -16.42 6.86
N ALA A 130 13.13 -17.23 7.89
CA ALA A 130 14.08 -17.69 8.90
C ALA A 130 14.79 -19.00 8.53
N SER A 131 14.53 -19.58 7.36
CA SER A 131 15.10 -20.86 6.89
C SER A 131 16.21 -20.66 5.86
#